data_AF-A0ABC8UMF8-F1
#
_entry.id   AF-A0ABC8UMF8-F1
#
_cell.length_a   1.000
_cell.length_b   1.000
_cell.length_c   1.000
_cell.angle_alpha   90.00
_cell.angle_beta   90.00
_cell.angle_gamma   90.00
#
_symmetry.space_group_name_H-M   'P 1'
#
loop_
_entity.id
_entity.type
_entity.pdbx_description
1 polymer ?
#
loop_
_entity_poly.entity_id
_entity_poly.type
_entity_poly.pdbx_seq_one_letter_code
_entity_poly.pdbx_strand_id
1 'polypeptide(L)'
;MKPTMSSLSSSIPANPNEATRSLQTAASPRESGEIHVIVGPMFAGKTTTLLRRIKSESSHGRNVALIKSNKDTRYGLDSIVTHDGEKLPCWPLADLSSFTQRFGPEAYDKVLNMRI
;
A
#
# COMPACT_ATOMS: atom_id res chain seq x y z
N MET A 1 -3.07 -23.42 -69.65
CA MET A 1 -4.49 -23.73 -69.29
C MET A 1 -4.60 -25.24 -69.24
N LYS A 2 -4.90 -25.99 -68.17
CA LYS A 2 -5.45 -25.79 -66.81
C LYS A 2 -4.79 -26.84 -65.86
N PRO A 3 -4.90 -26.67 -64.53
CA PRO A 3 -3.98 -27.28 -63.56
C PRO A 3 -4.42 -28.64 -63.01
N THR A 4 -3.43 -29.37 -62.49
CA THR A 4 -3.48 -30.65 -61.78
C THR A 4 -4.19 -30.55 -60.42
N MET A 5 -5.10 -31.50 -60.14
CA MET A 5 -5.67 -31.74 -58.81
C MET A 5 -4.62 -32.41 -57.91
N SER A 6 -4.16 -31.75 -56.84
CA SER A 6 -3.43 -32.39 -55.74
C SER A 6 -4.30 -32.48 -54.50
N SER A 7 -4.34 -33.68 -53.94
CA SER A 7 -5.05 -34.09 -52.73
C SER A 7 -4.55 -33.36 -51.49
N LEU A 8 -5.49 -33.00 -50.61
CA LEU A 8 -5.28 -32.52 -49.25
C LEU A 8 -4.41 -33.52 -48.47
N SER A 9 -3.28 -33.07 -47.93
CA SER A 9 -2.67 -33.69 -46.76
C SER A 9 -2.56 -32.60 -45.68
N SER A 10 -3.42 -32.69 -44.69
CA SER A 10 -3.32 -31.94 -43.45
C SER A 10 -2.10 -32.43 -42.69
N SER A 11 -1.03 -31.63 -42.69
CA SER A 11 0.13 -31.86 -41.85
C SER A 11 -0.28 -31.69 -40.38
N ILE A 12 -0.50 -32.82 -39.73
CA ILE A 12 -0.57 -32.93 -38.26
C ILE A 12 0.81 -32.51 -37.73
N PRO A 13 0.93 -31.51 -36.84
CA PRO A 13 2.19 -31.27 -36.16
C PRO A 13 2.45 -32.42 -35.19
N ALA A 14 3.47 -33.21 -35.51
CA ALA A 14 4.00 -34.27 -34.67
C ALA A 14 4.84 -33.67 -33.53
N ASN A 15 4.23 -32.99 -32.56
CA ASN A 15 4.86 -32.74 -31.27
C ASN A 15 3.85 -32.40 -30.16
N PRO A 16 3.64 -33.29 -29.16
CA PRO A 16 2.79 -33.00 -28.01
C PRO A 16 3.31 -31.89 -27.08
N ASN A 17 4.56 -31.44 -27.22
CA ASN A 17 5.19 -30.51 -26.27
C ASN A 17 5.07 -29.02 -26.63
N GLU A 18 4.42 -28.64 -27.74
CA GLU A 18 4.26 -27.22 -28.12
C GLU A 18 2.98 -26.55 -27.60
N ALA A 19 2.04 -27.32 -27.01
CA ALA A 19 0.77 -26.78 -26.52
C ALA A 19 0.82 -26.21 -25.09
N THR A 20 1.94 -26.33 -24.38
CA THR A 20 2.09 -25.76 -23.03
C THR A 20 2.86 -24.45 -23.10
N ARG A 21 2.32 -23.46 -23.82
CA ARG A 21 2.64 -22.05 -23.56
C ARG A 21 2.06 -21.74 -22.19
N SER A 22 2.92 -21.94 -21.19
CA SER A 22 2.77 -21.43 -19.82
C SER A 22 2.09 -20.07 -19.88
N LEU A 23 0.89 -19.99 -19.31
CA LEU A 23 0.20 -18.75 -19.01
C LEU A 23 1.21 -17.91 -18.23
N GLN A 24 1.82 -16.94 -18.91
CA GLN A 24 2.57 -15.88 -18.26
C GLN A 24 1.61 -15.29 -17.23
N THR A 25 1.88 -15.59 -15.96
CA THR A 25 1.29 -14.89 -14.84
C THR A 25 1.74 -13.45 -15.02
N ALA A 26 0.88 -12.64 -15.64
CA ALA A 26 1.05 -11.20 -15.66
C ALA A 26 1.14 -10.80 -14.20
N ALA A 27 2.35 -10.49 -13.74
CA ALA A 27 2.54 -9.85 -12.45
C ALA A 27 1.63 -8.63 -12.49
N SER A 28 0.60 -8.60 -11.64
CA SER A 28 -0.19 -7.39 -11.45
C SER A 28 0.80 -6.24 -11.24
N PRO A 29 0.58 -5.06 -11.86
CA PRO A 29 1.43 -3.91 -11.57
C PRO A 29 1.47 -3.79 -10.05
N ARG A 30 2.67 -3.88 -9.46
CA ARG A 30 2.80 -3.60 -8.03
C ARG A 30 2.28 -2.18 -7.87
N GLU A 31 1.19 -1.99 -7.15
CA GLU A 31 0.70 -0.63 -6.93
C GLU A 31 1.85 0.12 -6.25
N SER A 32 2.31 1.21 -6.87
CA SER A 32 3.40 2.00 -6.31
C SER A 32 2.93 2.67 -5.02
N GLY A 33 3.79 2.74 -4.00
CA GLY A 33 3.51 3.53 -2.81
C GLY A 33 3.41 5.03 -3.12
N GLU A 34 2.64 5.76 -2.33
CA GLU A 34 2.40 7.21 -2.50
C GLU A 34 2.79 7.99 -1.24
N ILE A 35 3.18 9.26 -1.43
CA ILE A 35 3.42 10.20 -0.33
C ILE A 35 2.42 11.36 -0.46
N HIS A 36 1.61 11.53 0.58
CA HIS A 36 0.61 12.60 0.68
C HIS A 36 1.06 13.59 1.74
N VAL A 37 1.16 14.88 1.38
CA VAL A 37 1.63 15.92 2.30
C VAL A 37 0.51 16.92 2.58
N ILE A 38 0.17 17.11 3.86
CA ILE A 38 -0.80 18.12 4.32
C ILE A 38 -0.02 19.27 4.97
N VAL A 39 -0.02 20.44 4.35
CA VAL A 39 0.74 21.61 4.79
C VAL A 39 -0.14 22.84 5.01
N GLY A 40 0.36 23.81 5.78
CA GLY A 40 -0.34 25.06 6.08
C GLY A 40 0.05 25.64 7.45
N PRO A 41 -0.34 26.89 7.75
CA PRO A 41 -0.04 27.53 9.03
C PRO A 41 -0.71 26.80 10.20
N MET A 42 -0.30 27.10 11.44
CA MET A 42 -1.02 26.62 12.62
C MET A 42 -2.51 26.98 12.51
N PHE A 43 -3.39 26.11 13.01
CA PHE A 43 -4.85 26.27 12.96
C PHE A 43 -5.52 26.13 11.57
N ALA A 44 -4.78 25.88 10.49
CA ALA A 44 -5.34 25.58 9.16
C ALA A 44 -6.00 24.18 9.03
N GLY A 45 -6.34 23.51 10.13
CA GLY A 45 -7.03 22.21 10.10
C GLY A 45 -6.18 21.00 9.64
N LYS A 46 -4.85 21.11 9.60
CA LYS A 46 -3.95 20.00 9.17
C LYS A 46 -4.22 18.69 9.91
N THR A 47 -4.25 18.76 11.24
CA THR A 47 -4.50 17.59 12.10
C THR A 47 -5.88 17.01 11.84
N THR A 48 -6.89 17.86 11.66
CA THR A 48 -8.27 17.44 11.35
C THR A 48 -8.33 16.67 10.03
N THR A 49 -7.65 17.14 8.98
CA THR A 49 -7.56 16.42 7.70
C THR A 49 -6.82 15.09 7.84
N LEU A 50 -5.72 15.06 8.60
CA LEU A 50 -4.97 13.83 8.88
C LEU A 50 -5.84 12.78 9.59
N LEU A 51 -6.53 13.14 10.68
CA LEU A 51 -7.36 12.19 11.43
C LEU A 51 -8.53 11.68 10.58
N ARG A 52 -9.14 12.54 9.75
CA ARG A 52 -10.19 12.14 8.80
C ARG A 52 -9.69 11.08 7.81
N ARG A 53 -8.48 11.26 7.26
CA ARG A 53 -7.87 10.27 6.36
C ARG A 53 -7.62 8.96 7.09
N ILE A 54 -7.03 9.00 8.28
CA ILE A 54 -6.76 7.81 9.11
C ILE A 54 -8.05 7.03 9.41
N LYS A 55 -9.12 7.72 9.82
CA LYS A 55 -10.43 7.11 10.08
C LYS A 55 -11.00 6.45 8.83
N SER A 56 -10.92 7.13 7.68
CA SER A 56 -11.34 6.56 6.40
C SER A 56 -10.53 5.30 6.07
N GLU A 57 -9.20 5.34 6.11
CA GLU A 57 -8.37 4.16 5.80
C GLU A 57 -8.65 2.99 6.76
N SER A 58 -8.82 3.29 8.05
CA SER A 58 -9.17 2.29 9.06
C SER A 58 -10.55 1.68 8.81
N SER A 59 -11.55 2.48 8.40
CA SER A 59 -12.88 1.97 8.06
C SER A 59 -12.90 1.12 6.79
N HIS A 60 -11.91 1.27 5.90
CA HIS A 60 -11.68 0.39 4.77
C HIS A 60 -10.83 -0.85 5.14
N GLY A 61 -10.64 -1.12 6.43
CA GLY A 61 -9.93 -2.29 6.93
C GLY A 61 -8.41 -2.23 6.78
N ARG A 62 -7.84 -1.05 6.47
CA ARG A 62 -6.39 -0.91 6.37
C ARG A 62 -5.77 -0.76 7.76
N ASN A 63 -4.62 -1.40 7.96
CA ASN A 63 -3.81 -1.21 9.16
C ASN A 63 -3.10 0.14 9.07
N VAL A 64 -3.41 1.06 10.00
CA VAL A 64 -2.84 2.41 10.00
C VAL A 64 -1.94 2.60 11.20
N ALA A 65 -0.73 3.11 10.93
CA ALA A 65 0.20 3.54 11.95
C ALA A 65 0.16 5.07 12.13
N LEU A 66 -0.07 5.55 13.35
CA LEU A 66 -0.03 6.98 13.66
C LEU A 66 1.15 7.31 14.56
N ILE A 67 2.07 8.12 14.03
CA ILE A 67 3.34 8.45 14.67
C ILE A 67 3.47 9.96 14.76
N LYS A 68 4.11 10.44 15.83
CA LYS A 68 4.58 11.82 15.93
C LYS A 68 5.95 11.89 16.58
N SER A 69 6.60 13.04 16.48
CA SER A 69 7.79 13.31 17.29
C SER A 69 7.41 13.38 18.78
N ASN A 70 8.19 12.74 19.63
CA ASN A 70 8.05 12.83 21.08
C ASN A 70 8.31 14.25 21.63
N LYS A 71 8.90 15.14 20.83
CA LYS A 71 9.07 16.56 21.15
C LYS A 71 7.74 17.32 21.06
N ASP A 72 6.73 16.80 20.34
CA ASP A 72 5.41 17.43 20.25
C ASP A 72 4.50 16.98 21.41
N THR A 73 4.55 17.73 22.50
CA THR A 73 3.77 17.49 23.73
C THR A 73 2.60 18.46 23.92
N ARG A 74 2.36 19.36 22.96
CA ARG A 74 1.44 20.51 23.11
C ARG A 74 0.02 20.14 23.52
N TYR A 75 -0.44 18.96 23.12
CA TYR A 75 -1.80 18.46 23.40
C TYR A 75 -1.79 17.01 23.94
N GLY A 76 -0.70 16.62 24.61
CA GLY A 76 -0.50 15.29 25.18
C GLY A 76 0.63 14.52 24.50
N LEU A 77 1.26 13.57 25.21
CA LEU A 77 2.40 12.81 24.70
C LEU A 77 1.97 11.66 23.77
N ASP A 78 0.94 10.91 24.15
CA ASP A 78 0.58 9.65 23.47
C ASP A 78 -0.64 9.78 22.54
N SER A 79 -0.93 11.01 22.10
CA SER A 79 -2.07 11.29 21.23
C SER A 79 -1.84 12.45 20.28
N ILE A 80 -2.52 12.38 19.14
CA ILE A 80 -2.71 13.51 18.23
C ILE A 80 -4.10 14.08 18.50
N VAL A 81 -4.15 15.38 18.72
CA VAL A 81 -5.36 16.10 19.12
C VAL A 81 -5.61 17.26 18.16
N THR A 82 -6.85 17.38 17.68
CA THR A 82 -7.31 18.52 16.90
C THR A 82 -7.77 19.64 17.82
N HIS A 83 -7.87 20.86 17.29
CA HIS A 83 -8.30 22.01 18.08
C HIS A 83 -9.77 21.90 18.55
N ASP A 84 -10.61 21.21 17.78
CA ASP A 84 -12.01 20.90 18.10
C ASP A 84 -12.17 19.68 19.02
N GLY A 85 -11.07 19.13 19.55
CA GLY A 85 -11.09 18.14 20.63
C GLY A 85 -11.12 16.68 20.19
N GLU A 86 -11.04 16.40 18.88
CA GLU A 86 -10.87 15.04 18.40
C GLU A 86 -9.48 14.52 18.79
N LYS A 87 -9.42 13.30 19.31
CA LYS A 87 -8.20 12.67 19.82
C LYS A 87 -8.07 11.26 19.28
N LEU A 88 -6.92 10.95 18.69
CA LEU A 88 -6.52 9.57 18.39
C LEU A 88 -5.22 9.21 19.12
N PRO A 89 -5.10 7.97 19.64
CA PRO A 89 -3.84 7.49 20.19
C PRO A 89 -2.77 7.44 19.10
N CYS A 90 -1.53 7.73 19.47
CA CYS A 90 -0.40 7.69 18.54
C CYS A 90 0.87 7.25 19.26
N TRP A 91 1.90 6.93 18.48
CA TRP A 91 3.21 6.58 19.00
C TRP A 91 4.18 7.77 18.95
N PRO A 92 4.62 8.29 20.10
CA PRO A 92 5.67 9.29 20.15
C PRO A 92 7.04 8.63 19.99
N LEU A 93 7.81 9.08 19.00
CA LEU A 93 9.17 8.61 18.72
C LEU A 93 10.18 9.75 18.75
N ALA A 94 11.41 9.47 19.18
CA ALA A 94 12.52 10.42 19.10
C ALA A 94 12.94 10.66 17.65
N ASP A 95 12.95 9.59 16.86
CA ASP A 95 13.34 9.54 15.45
C ASP A 95 12.56 8.42 14.74
N LEU A 96 12.40 8.54 13.42
CA LEU A 96 11.67 7.54 12.62
C LEU A 96 12.42 6.20 12.51
N SER A 97 13.75 6.21 12.58
CA SER A 97 14.56 4.97 12.55
C SER A 97 14.25 4.03 13.70
N SER A 98 13.85 4.56 14.86
CA SER A 98 13.45 3.79 16.03
C SER A 98 12.13 3.02 15.88
N PHE A 99 11.35 3.28 14.81
CA PHE A 99 10.08 2.62 14.58
C PHE A 99 10.24 1.10 14.48
N THR A 100 11.12 0.60 13.61
CA THR A 100 11.32 -0.86 13.44
C THR A 100 11.73 -1.55 14.74
N GLN A 101 12.59 -0.90 15.54
CA GLN A 101 13.08 -1.45 16.81
C GLN A 101 11.99 -1.56 17.86
N ARG A 102 11.04 -0.61 17.90
CA ARG A 102 10.01 -0.54 18.95
C ARG A 102 8.79 -1.42 18.66
N PHE A 103 8.48 -1.65 17.40
CA PHE A 103 7.29 -2.42 16.99
C PHE A 103 7.62 -3.88 16.65
N GLY A 104 8.90 -4.21 16.51
CA GLY A 104 9.33 -5.53 16.08
C GLY A 104 9.03 -5.79 14.60
N PRO A 105 9.70 -6.77 13.98
CA PRO A 105 9.53 -7.06 12.57
C PRO A 105 8.08 -7.42 12.24
N GLU A 106 7.37 -8.13 13.12
CA GLU A 106 5.99 -8.58 12.86
C GLU A 106 4.95 -7.44 12.79
N ALA A 107 5.05 -6.41 13.64
CA ALA A 107 4.08 -5.30 13.59
C ALA A 107 4.43 -4.31 12.47
N TYR A 108 5.72 -4.14 12.17
CA TYR A 108 6.19 -3.41 10.99
C TYR A 108 5.68 -4.09 9.70
N ASP A 109 5.79 -5.41 9.64
CA ASP A 109 5.28 -6.24 8.55
C ASP A 109 3.75 -6.22 8.47
N LYS A 110 3.00 -6.14 9.58
CA LYS A 110 1.53 -5.98 9.51
C LYS A 110 1.08 -4.66 8.89
N VAL A 111 1.91 -3.62 8.98
CA VAL A 111 1.66 -2.31 8.34
C VAL A 111 2.16 -2.32 6.89
N LEU A 112 3.18 -3.11 6.53
CA LEU A 112 3.83 -3.08 5.21
C LEU A 112 3.54 -4.26 4.27
N ASN A 113 3.24 -5.46 4.80
CA ASN A 113 3.06 -6.70 4.02
C ASN A 113 1.64 -6.88 3.47
N MET A 114 0.76 -5.89 3.57
CA MET A 114 -0.40 -5.88 2.70
C MET A 114 0.08 -5.39 1.34
N ARG A 115 0.27 -6.35 0.42
CA ARG A 115 0.57 -6.08 -1.00
C ARG A 115 -0.37 -4.98 -1.48
N ILE A 116 0.23 -3.87 -1.88
CA ILE A 116 -0.38 -2.88 -2.75
C ILE A 116 -0.63 -3.56 -4.10
#